data_AF-A0A1A8FG51-F1
#
_entry.id   AF-A0A1A8FG51-F1
#
_cell.length_a   1.000
_cell.length_b   1.000
_cell.length_c   1.000
_cell.angle_alpha   90.00
_cell.angle_beta   90.00
_cell.angle_gamma   90.00
#
_symmetry.space_group_name_H-M   'P 1'
#
loop_
_entity.id
_entity.type
_entity.pdbx_description
1 polymer ?
#
loop_
_entity_poly.entity_id
_entity_poly.type
_entity_poly.pdbx_seq_one_letter_code
_entity_poly.pdbx_strand_id
1 'polypeptide(L)'
;LMVLTGLPRQITKDGFEASFATNHLGPFLLTSLLLDLIKQSAPARIVNLSSVNHKRGQVDFDHFHGKNLVHHMDQVYNHTK
;
A
#
# COMPACT_ATOMS: atom_id res chain seq x y z
N LEU A 1 12.06 -1.23 0.53
CA LEU A 1 12.37 0.20 0.36
C LEU A 1 11.72 0.67 -0.94
N MET A 2 10.53 1.26 -0.85
CA MET A 2 9.97 2.18 -1.85
C MET A 2 9.00 3.05 -1.04
N VAL A 3 9.43 4.25 -0.70
CA VAL A 3 8.65 5.24 0.04
C VAL A 3 8.12 6.21 -1.01
N LEU A 4 6.89 5.98 -1.47
CA LEU A 4 6.19 6.91 -2.36
C LEU A 4 5.57 8.01 -1.49
N THR A 5 6.39 8.98 -1.11
CA THR A 5 5.95 10.22 -0.47
C THR A 5 6.16 11.35 -1.47
N GLY A 6 5.11 12.13 -1.75
CA GLY A 6 5.24 13.34 -2.57
C GLY A 6 5.01 13.20 -4.08
N LEU A 7 4.40 12.10 -4.56
CA LEU A 7 3.95 12.03 -5.95
C LEU A 7 2.66 12.87 -6.16
N PRO A 8 2.51 13.53 -7.32
CA PRO A 8 1.23 14.10 -7.72
C PRO A 8 0.16 13.00 -7.77
N ARG A 9 -1.10 13.39 -7.54
CA ARG A 9 -2.24 12.47 -7.60
C ARG A 9 -2.14 11.53 -8.80
N GLN A 10 -1.96 10.23 -8.55
CA GLN A 10 -1.87 9.24 -9.60
C GLN A 10 -2.85 8.10 -9.31
N ILE A 11 -3.66 7.79 -10.31
CA ILE A 11 -4.60 6.66 -10.29
C ILE A 11 -4.06 5.59 -11.24
N THR A 12 -4.01 4.35 -10.78
CA THR A 12 -3.61 3.22 -11.61
C THR A 12 -4.67 2.95 -12.68
N LYS A 13 -4.33 2.16 -13.71
CA LYS A 13 -5.30 1.76 -14.75
C LYS A 13 -6.50 1.00 -14.17
N ASP A 14 -6.31 0.36 -13.02
CA ASP A 14 -7.35 -0.40 -12.30
C ASP A 14 -8.21 0.47 -11.37
N GLY A 15 -7.98 1.79 -11.34
CA GLY A 15 -8.81 2.72 -10.56
C GLY A 15 -8.44 2.87 -9.09
N PHE A 16 -7.20 2.50 -8.70
CA PHE A 16 -6.69 2.66 -7.34
C PHE A 16 -5.71 3.83 -7.23
N GLU A 17 -5.68 4.49 -6.08
CA GLU A 17 -4.64 5.45 -5.74
C GLU A 17 -3.27 4.74 -5.74
N ALA A 18 -2.27 5.37 -6.35
CA ALA A 18 -0.99 4.73 -6.62
C ALA A 18 -0.25 4.28 -5.35
N SER A 19 -0.30 5.06 -4.26
CA SER A 19 0.32 4.70 -2.98
C SER A 19 -0.39 3.49 -2.35
N PHE A 20 -1.71 3.41 -2.40
CA PHE A 20 -2.48 2.24 -1.94
C PHE A 20 -2.18 1.01 -2.79
N ALA A 21 -2.19 1.15 -4.12
CA ALA A 21 -1.90 0.06 -5.03
C ALA A 21 -0.49 -0.52 -4.82
N THR A 22 0.50 0.35 -4.58
CA THR A 22 1.90 -0.07 -4.40
C THR A 22 2.22 -0.56 -3.00
N ASN A 23 1.67 0.08 -1.94
CA ASN A 23 2.00 -0.27 -0.56
C ASN A 23 1.13 -1.40 0.01
N HIS A 24 -0.07 -1.63 -0.54
CA HIS A 24 -1.00 -2.62 -0.02
C HIS A 24 -1.34 -3.71 -1.05
N LEU A 25 -1.88 -3.34 -2.21
CA LEU A 25 -2.34 -4.33 -3.20
C LEU A 25 -1.20 -5.12 -3.83
N GLY A 26 -0.08 -4.46 -4.14
CA GLY A 26 1.11 -5.11 -4.71
C GLY A 26 1.68 -6.21 -3.81
N PRO A 27 2.04 -5.91 -2.55
CA PRO A 27 2.53 -6.92 -1.61
C PRO A 27 1.50 -8.03 -1.33
N PHE A 28 0.21 -7.70 -1.24
CA PHE A 28 -0.85 -8.70 -1.07
C PHE A 28 -0.93 -9.68 -2.25
N LEU A 29 -0.95 -9.15 -3.48
CA LEU A 29 -1.02 -9.97 -4.69
C LEU A 29 0.24 -10.82 -4.85
N LEU A 30 1.43 -10.23 -4.67
CA LEU A 30 2.69 -10.96 -4.74
C LEU A 30 2.75 -12.11 -3.73
N THR A 31 2.33 -11.83 -2.49
CA THR A 31 2.28 -12.86 -1.44
C THR A 31 1.29 -13.96 -1.80
N SER A 32 0.12 -13.61 -2.34
CA SER A 32 -0.90 -14.58 -2.73
C SER A 32 -0.42 -15.51 -3.86
N LEU A 33 0.27 -14.95 -4.86
CA LEU A 33 0.82 -15.70 -5.99
C LEU A 33 1.96 -16.64 -5.56
N LEU A 34 2.77 -16.25 -4.57
CA LEU A 34 3.91 -17.03 -4.10
C LEU A 34 3.57 -17.92 -2.89
N LEU A 35 2.35 -17.86 -2.36
CA LEU A 35 2.00 -18.46 -1.08
C LEU A 35 2.30 -19.96 -1.03
N ASP A 36 1.95 -20.69 -2.09
CA ASP A 36 2.14 -22.13 -2.13
C ASP A 36 3.62 -22.52 -2.23
N LEU A 37 4.42 -21.74 -2.96
CA LEU A 37 5.87 -21.92 -3.04
C LEU A 37 6.55 -21.63 -1.69
N ILE A 38 6.11 -20.56 -1.00
CA ILE A 38 6.60 -20.18 0.32
C ILE A 38 6.30 -21.29 1.33
N LYS A 39 5.10 -21.89 1.31
CA LYS A 39 4.74 -23.03 2.17
C LYS A 39 5.61 -24.25 1.93
N GLN A 40 5.94 -24.53 0.67
CA GLN A 40 6.82 -25.66 0.29
C GLN A 40 8.28 -25.44 0.71
N SER A 41 8.72 -24.18 0.82
CA SER A 41 10.11 -23.80 1.12
C SER A 41 10.39 -23.67 2.62
N ALA A 42 9.68 -24.42 3.47
CA ALA A 42 9.79 -24.28 4.92
C ALA A 42 11.23 -24.56 5.43
N PRO A 43 11.77 -23.76 6.37
CA PRO A 43 11.10 -22.64 7.05
C PRO A 43 11.20 -21.32 6.27
N ALA A 44 10.05 -20.72 5.94
CA ALA A 44 9.95 -19.42 5.28
C ALA A 44 9.08 -18.44 6.07
N ARG A 45 9.31 -17.13 5.92
CA ARG A 45 8.56 -16.06 6.60
C ARG A 45 8.28 -14.91 5.65
N ILE A 46 7.09 -14.32 5.76
CA ILE A 46 6.69 -13.10 5.04
C ILE A 46 6.78 -11.94 6.04
N VAL A 47 7.51 -10.88 5.67
CA VAL A 47 7.68 -9.67 6.50
C VAL A 47 7.21 -8.46 5.70
N ASN A 48 6.15 -7.79 6.17
CA ASN A 48 5.68 -6.54 5.59
C ASN A 48 6.24 -5.35 6.37
N LEU A 49 6.76 -4.33 5.66
CA LEU A 49 7.39 -3.17 6.27
C LEU A 49 6.41 -1.98 6.31
N SER A 50 5.97 -1.61 7.51
CA SER A 50 5.16 -0.41 7.77
C SER A 50 6.06 0.80 8.14
N SER A 51 5.44 1.94 8.45
CA SER A 51 6.07 3.19 8.88
C SER A 51 5.44 3.69 10.18
N VAL A 52 6.16 4.46 10.99
CA VAL A 52 5.63 5.13 12.21
C VAL A 52 4.39 5.99 11.90
N ASN A 53 4.30 6.44 10.65
CA ASN A 53 3.21 7.24 10.11
C ASN A 53 1.84 6.53 10.08
N HIS A 54 1.78 5.19 10.21
CA HIS A 54 0.49 4.46 10.34
C HIS A 54 -0.37 4.98 11.50
N LYS A 55 0.26 5.48 12.57
CA LYS A 55 -0.45 6.03 13.75
C LYS A 55 -1.27 7.28 13.45
N ARG A 56 -0.97 7.94 12.34
CA ARG A 56 -1.66 9.16 11.88
C ARG A 56 -2.58 8.87 10.68
N GLY A 57 -2.66 7.61 10.25
CA GLY A 57 -3.49 7.19 9.15
C GLY A 57 -4.88 6.78 9.59
N GLN A 58 -5.86 6.96 8.71
CA GLN A 58 -7.19 6.36 8.85
C GLN A 58 -7.49 5.52 7.61
N VAL A 59 -8.25 4.44 7.79
CA VAL A 59 -8.73 3.65 6.66
C VAL A 59 -9.88 4.42 6.03
N ASP A 60 -9.61 5.00 4.86
CA ASP A 60 -10.59 5.68 4.03
C ASP A 60 -10.65 4.98 2.67
N PHE A 61 -11.73 4.24 2.42
CA PHE A 61 -11.90 3.47 1.19
C PHE A 61 -12.15 4.37 -0.03
N ASP A 62 -12.76 5.54 0.16
CA ASP A 62 -12.94 6.50 -0.92
C ASP A 62 -11.59 7.06 -1.36
N HIS A 63 -10.69 7.30 -0.41
CA HIS A 63 -9.31 7.72 -0.65
C HIS A 63 -8.52 6.70 -1.49
N PHE A 64 -8.72 5.41 -1.27
CA PHE A 64 -8.07 4.34 -2.04
C PHE A 64 -8.52 4.27 -3.51
N HIS A 65 -9.69 4.84 -3.83
CA HIS A 65 -10.17 5.03 -5.20
C HIS A 65 -9.92 6.46 -5.73
N GLY A 66 -9.11 7.24 -5.01
CA GLY A 66 -8.79 8.61 -5.36
C GLY A 66 -9.92 9.62 -5.14
N LYS A 67 -10.99 9.28 -4.42
CA LYS A 67 -12.04 10.25 -4.08
C LYS A 67 -11.61 11.05 -2.84
N ASN A 68 -12.09 12.30 -2.72
CA ASN A 68 -11.86 13.18 -1.57
C ASN A 68 -10.38 13.40 -1.15
N LEU A 69 -9.44 13.30 -2.08
CA LEU A 69 -8.02 13.55 -1.83
C LEU A 69 -7.75 15.05 -1.57
N VAL A 70 -7.83 15.46 -0.31
CA VAL A 70 -7.18 16.71 0.14
C VAL A 70 -5.67 16.41 0.21
N HIS A 71 -4.92 16.91 -0.78
CA HIS A 71 -3.48 16.65 -0.91
C HIS A 71 -2.66 17.41 0.12
N HIS A 72 -2.70 16.96 1.38
CA HIS A 72 -1.62 17.20 2.32
C HIS A 72 -0.63 16.04 2.20
N MET A 73 0.62 16.36 1.84
CA MET A 73 1.68 15.42 1.46
C MET A 73 1.86 14.23 2.43
N ASP A 74 1.61 14.45 3.72
CA ASP A 74 1.79 13.41 4.73
C ASP A 74 0.57 12.49 4.86
N GLN A 75 -0.65 12.98 4.59
CA GLN A 75 -1.88 12.22 4.89
C GLN A 75 -2.07 11.00 3.98
N VAL A 76 -1.83 11.15 2.67
CA VAL A 76 -1.97 10.06 1.69
C VAL A 76 -1.05 8.89 2.03
N TYR A 77 0.20 9.20 2.39
CA TYR A 77 1.17 8.17 2.79
C TYR A 77 0.78 7.49 4.11
N ASN A 78 0.33 8.27 5.11
CA ASN A 78 -0.08 7.73 6.41
C ASN A 78 -1.20 6.70 6.28
N HIS A 79 -2.14 6.89 5.35
CA HIS A 79 -3.29 6.01 5.15
C HIS A 79 -2.92 4.65 4.53
N THR A 80 -1.70 4.51 4.00
CA THR A 80 -1.24 3.32 3.27
C THR A 80 -0.22 2.48 4.02
N LYS A 81 0.15 2.88 5.24
CA LYS A 81 1.13 2.19 6.10
C LYS A 81 0.46 1.59 7.32
#